data_AF-A0A920KBC2-F1
#
_entry.id   AF-A0A920KBC2-F1
#
_cell.length_a   1.000
_cell.length_b   1.000
_cell.length_c   1.000
_cell.angle_alpha   90.00
_cell.angle_beta   90.00
_cell.angle_gamma   90.00
#
_symmetry.space_group_name_H-M   'P 1'
#
loop_
_entity.id
_entity.type
_entity.pdbx_description
1 polymer ?
#
loop_
_entity_poly.entity_id
_entity_poly.type
_entity_poly.pdbx_seq_one_letter_code
_entity_poly.pdbx_strand_id
1 'polypeptide(L)'
;MRTKTFADALYVGRACDEGGYFWYEDPFRDSGVSAFAHKRLREMIKTPILQTEHIRGVEPKADFLIAGGTDFLRMDPEYDMGITGGLKIAHLGEAFGIDVEVHACGPSS
;
A
#
# COMPACT_ATOMS: atom_id res chain seq x y z
N MET A 1 -9.15 -13.12 0.81
CA MET A 1 -9.07 -13.71 2.16
C MET A 1 -8.12 -12.84 2.98
N ARG A 2 -8.61 -12.00 3.91
CA ARG A 2 -7.73 -11.14 4.74
C ARG A 2 -7.16 -11.94 5.90
N THR A 3 -5.84 -11.90 6.06
CA THR A 3 -5.05 -12.67 7.03
C THR A 3 -5.39 -12.22 8.46
N LYS A 4 -5.36 -13.14 9.44
CA LYS A 4 -5.71 -12.81 10.85
C LYS A 4 -4.49 -12.50 11.69
N THR A 5 -3.33 -13.04 11.31
CA THR A 5 -2.09 -12.91 12.06
C THR A 5 -0.93 -12.50 11.15
N PHE A 6 0.15 -11.99 11.75
CA PHE A 6 1.40 -11.72 11.02
C PHE A 6 1.96 -12.98 10.34
N ALA A 7 1.83 -14.14 10.99
CA ALA A 7 2.30 -15.40 10.42
C ALA A 7 1.53 -15.78 9.14
N ASP A 8 0.22 -15.53 9.11
CA ASP A 8 -0.59 -15.74 7.92
C ASP A 8 -0.18 -14.81 6.79
N ALA A 9 0.06 -13.52 7.09
CA ALA A 9 0.54 -12.54 6.11
C ALA A 9 1.91 -12.93 5.54
N LEU A 10 2.82 -13.40 6.39
CA LEU A 10 4.12 -13.91 5.94
C LEU A 10 4.00 -15.17 5.09
N TYR A 11 3.10 -16.10 5.45
CA TYR A 11 2.85 -17.30 4.67
C TYR A 11 2.35 -16.95 3.26
N VAL A 12 1.36 -16.06 3.15
CA VAL A 12 0.84 -15.61 1.86
C VAL A 12 1.90 -14.85 1.08
N GLY A 13 2.66 -13.96 1.71
CA GLY A 13 3.74 -13.22 1.05
C GLY A 13 4.82 -14.14 0.46
N ARG A 14 5.17 -15.23 1.14
CA ARG A 14 6.08 -16.25 0.58
C ARG A 14 5.47 -17.02 -0.59
N ALA A 15 4.19 -17.34 -0.52
CA ALA A 15 3.50 -17.91 -1.67
C ALA A 15 3.47 -16.94 -2.87
N CYS A 16 3.36 -15.63 -2.61
CA CYS A 16 3.48 -14.61 -3.64
C CYS A 16 4.90 -14.55 -4.24
N ASP A 17 5.93 -14.70 -3.41
CA ASP A 17 7.33 -14.76 -3.87
C ASP A 17 7.55 -15.95 -4.82
N GLU A 18 6.99 -17.12 -4.49
CA GLU A 18 7.06 -18.32 -5.32
C GLU A 18 6.30 -18.16 -6.64
N GLY A 19 5.17 -17.46 -6.62
CA GLY A 19 4.36 -17.19 -7.80
C GLY A 19 4.86 -16.06 -8.69
N GLY A 20 5.86 -15.28 -8.25
CA GLY A 20 6.37 -14.12 -9.00
C GLY A 20 5.31 -13.04 -9.20
N TYR A 21 4.45 -12.83 -8.20
CA TYR A 21 3.39 -11.82 -8.28
C TYR A 21 3.96 -10.40 -8.30
N PHE A 22 3.23 -9.49 -8.95
CA PHE A 22 3.68 -8.10 -9.14
C PHE A 22 3.62 -7.27 -7.84
N TRP A 23 2.56 -7.43 -7.03
CA TRP A 23 2.48 -6.89 -5.68
C TRP A 23 1.63 -7.76 -4.76
N TYR A 24 1.79 -7.56 -3.45
CA TYR A 24 0.92 -8.08 -2.41
C TYR A 24 0.14 -6.93 -1.78
N GLU A 25 -1.17 -6.93 -2.03
CA GLU A 25 -2.09 -5.87 -1.62
C GLU A 25 -2.70 -6.12 -0.25
N ASP A 26 -2.81 -5.06 0.55
CA ASP A 26 -3.48 -5.04 1.87
C ASP A 26 -3.25 -6.32 2.70
N PRO A 27 -2.00 -6.58 3.11
CA PRO A 27 -1.60 -7.86 3.69
C PRO A 27 -2.18 -8.10 5.09
N PHE A 28 -2.83 -7.11 5.71
CA PHE A 28 -3.49 -7.19 7.02
C PHE A 28 -4.96 -6.76 6.93
N ARG A 29 -5.73 -6.96 8.01
CA ARG A 29 -7.12 -6.46 8.11
C ARG A 29 -7.18 -4.93 8.10
N ASP A 30 -8.38 -4.38 7.91
CA ASP A 30 -8.67 -2.94 7.69
C ASP A 30 -8.13 -1.98 8.77
N SER A 31 -7.82 -2.47 9.96
CA SER A 31 -7.18 -1.69 11.04
C SER A 31 -5.67 -1.92 11.17
N GLY A 32 -5.10 -2.74 10.30
CA GLY A 32 -3.72 -3.19 10.28
C GLY A 32 -2.73 -2.17 9.75
N VAL A 33 -3.00 -0.86 9.88
CA VAL A 33 -2.19 0.26 9.36
C VAL A 33 -0.87 0.48 10.13
N SER A 34 -0.32 -0.55 10.74
CA SER A 34 0.97 -0.46 11.43
C SER A 34 2.10 -0.46 10.40
N ALA A 35 2.74 0.70 10.21
CA ALA A 35 3.92 0.82 9.35
C ALA A 35 5.05 -0.11 9.81
N PHE A 36 5.20 -0.31 11.12
CA PHE A 36 6.17 -1.25 11.69
C PHE A 36 5.89 -2.70 11.26
N ALA A 37 4.64 -3.17 11.34
CA ALA A 37 4.30 -4.52 10.93
C ALA A 37 4.52 -4.74 9.43
N HIS A 38 4.19 -3.72 8.62
CA HIS A 38 4.42 -3.75 7.17
C HIS A 38 5.91 -3.75 6.81
N LYS A 39 6.70 -2.86 7.41
CA LYS A 39 8.15 -2.84 7.23
C LYS A 39 8.76 -4.19 7.56
N ARG A 40 8.37 -4.77 8.70
CA ARG A 40 8.85 -6.07 9.14
C ARG A 40 8.47 -7.19 8.15
N LEU A 41 7.27 -7.14 7.57
CA LEU A 41 6.83 -8.10 6.55
C LEU A 41 7.65 -7.93 5.27
N ARG A 42 7.81 -6.69 4.78
CA ARG A 42 8.60 -6.33 3.60
C ARG A 42 10.05 -6.81 3.70
N GLU A 43 10.66 -6.70 4.88
CA GLU A 43 12.02 -7.21 5.11
C GLU A 43 12.13 -8.75 5.03
N MET A 44 11.01 -9.48 5.00
CA MET A 44 10.95 -10.94 5.00
C MET A 44 10.44 -11.57 3.69
N ILE A 45 9.94 -10.76 2.75
CA ILE A 45 9.39 -11.20 1.46
C ILE A 45 10.02 -10.39 0.31
N LYS A 46 10.02 -10.94 -0.90
CA LYS A 46 10.53 -10.24 -2.09
C LYS A 46 9.44 -9.49 -2.84
N THR A 47 8.21 -9.96 -2.75
CA THR A 47 7.03 -9.38 -3.40
C THR A 47 6.78 -7.98 -2.82
N PRO A 48 6.74 -6.94 -3.66
CA PRO A 48 6.45 -5.58 -3.21
C PRO A 48 5.07 -5.47 -2.56
N ILE A 49 4.92 -4.59 -1.57
CA ILE A 49 3.64 -4.34 -0.91
C ILE A 49 2.97 -3.09 -1.49
N LEU A 50 1.71 -3.23 -1.90
CA LEU A 50 0.82 -2.11 -2.23
C LEU A 50 -0.17 -1.91 -1.06
N GLN A 51 -0.16 -0.72 -0.46
CA GLN A 51 -1.06 -0.37 0.63
C GLN A 51 -1.51 1.10 0.49
N THR A 52 -1.99 1.70 1.59
CA THR A 52 -2.42 3.11 1.72
C THR A 52 -3.83 3.45 1.25
N GLU A 53 -4.65 2.45 0.92
CA GLU A 53 -6.10 2.63 0.78
C GLU A 53 -6.70 3.22 2.07
N HIS A 54 -6.32 2.68 3.23
CA HIS A 54 -6.86 3.11 4.51
C HIS A 54 -6.08 4.27 5.16
N ILE A 55 -5.02 4.77 4.50
CA ILE A 55 -4.23 5.92 4.95
C ILE A 55 -4.70 7.15 4.16
N ARG A 56 -5.36 8.09 4.84
CA ARG A 56 -6.03 9.23 4.18
C ARG A 56 -5.16 10.49 4.19
N GLY A 57 -5.05 11.15 3.04
CA GLY A 57 -4.30 12.40 2.90
C GLY A 57 -2.83 12.21 2.55
N VAL A 58 -2.19 13.28 2.07
CA VAL A 58 -0.83 13.25 1.53
C VAL A 58 0.21 13.07 2.63
N GLU A 59 0.06 13.82 3.73
CA GLU A 59 1.00 13.83 4.83
C GLU A 59 1.05 12.47 5.56
N PRO A 60 -0.08 11.83 5.92
CA PRO A 60 -0.03 10.50 6.52
C PRO A 60 0.49 9.42 5.57
N LYS A 61 0.26 9.53 4.26
CA LYS A 61 0.83 8.62 3.25
C LYS A 61 2.35 8.78 3.17
N ALA A 62 2.85 10.02 3.21
CA ALA A 62 4.27 10.31 3.25
C ALA A 62 4.92 9.72 4.52
N ASP A 63 4.32 9.95 5.69
CA ASP A 63 4.81 9.39 6.96
C ASP A 63 4.85 7.85 6.93
N PHE A 64 3.79 7.22 6.40
CA PHE A 64 3.70 5.77 6.29
C PHE A 64 4.76 5.19 5.34
N LEU A 65 5.00 5.87 4.22
CA LEU A 65 6.04 5.51 3.25
C LEU A 65 7.44 5.64 3.87
N ILE A 66 7.74 6.78 4.49
CA ILE A 66 9.03 7.05 5.15
C ILE A 66 9.31 6.01 6.25
N ALA A 67 8.29 5.59 6.98
CA ALA A 67 8.39 4.54 7.98
C ALA A 67 8.64 3.13 7.39
N GLY A 68 8.66 2.98 6.06
CA GLY A 68 8.90 1.73 5.35
C GLY A 68 7.65 0.84 5.25
N GLY A 69 6.46 1.42 5.37
CA GLY A 69 5.21 0.68 5.42
C GLY A 69 4.69 0.17 4.07
N THR A 70 5.22 0.66 2.95
CA THR A 70 4.75 0.26 1.61
C THR A 70 5.85 0.43 0.57
N ASP A 71 5.76 -0.31 -0.54
CA ASP A 71 6.62 -0.13 -1.73
C ASP A 71 5.96 0.80 -2.76
N PHE A 72 4.63 0.79 -2.80
CA PHE A 72 3.82 1.60 -3.70
C PHE A 72 2.81 2.45 -2.92
N LEU A 73 2.45 3.60 -3.47
CA LEU A 73 1.32 4.38 -2.96
C LEU A 73 0.06 4.02 -3.73
N ARG A 74 -1.06 4.01 -3.01
CA ARG A 74 -2.39 3.96 -3.59
C ARG A 74 -3.03 5.33 -3.46
N MET A 75 -3.61 5.81 -4.54
CA MET A 75 -4.39 7.04 -4.61
C MET A 75 -5.85 6.68 -4.86
N ASP A 76 -6.76 7.16 -4.03
CA ASP A 76 -8.20 7.06 -4.29
C ASP A 76 -8.81 8.47 -4.39
N PRO A 77 -9.24 8.91 -5.59
CA PRO A 77 -9.78 10.26 -5.76
C PRO A 77 -10.97 10.60 -4.85
N GLU A 78 -11.80 9.63 -4.46
CA GLU A 78 -12.96 9.87 -3.60
C GLU A 78 -12.54 10.22 -2.17
N TYR A 79 -11.43 9.64 -1.71
CA TYR A 79 -10.95 9.79 -0.34
C TYR A 79 -9.72 10.68 -0.18
N ASP A 80 -9.03 10.97 -1.28
CA ASP A 80 -7.82 11.80 -1.33
C ASP A 80 -8.11 13.19 -1.91
N MET A 81 -9.29 13.76 -1.61
CA MET A 81 -9.67 15.14 -1.96
C MET A 81 -9.75 15.42 -3.47
N GLY A 82 -10.17 14.42 -4.27
CA GLY A 82 -10.35 14.55 -5.72
C GLY A 82 -9.04 14.65 -6.49
N ILE A 83 -9.13 15.20 -7.71
CA ILE A 83 -8.00 15.31 -8.65
C ILE A 83 -6.82 16.07 -8.01
N THR A 84 -7.10 17.14 -7.26
CA THR A 84 -6.05 17.97 -6.66
C THR A 84 -5.22 17.20 -5.63
N GLY A 85 -5.85 16.46 -4.72
CA GLY A 85 -5.09 15.66 -3.76
C GLY A 85 -4.45 14.43 -4.42
N GLY A 86 -5.09 13.86 -5.43
CA GLY A 86 -4.48 12.82 -6.27
C GLY A 86 -3.16 13.27 -6.91
N LEU A 87 -3.12 14.47 -7.51
CA LEU A 87 -1.89 15.04 -8.08
C LEU A 87 -0.78 15.24 -7.03
N LYS A 88 -1.13 15.61 -5.80
CA LYS A 88 -0.14 15.71 -4.72
C LYS A 88 0.46 14.35 -4.36
N ILE A 89 -0.34 13.29 -4.36
CA ILE A 89 0.14 11.92 -4.12
C ILE A 89 1.03 11.45 -5.28
N ALA A 90 0.66 11.77 -6.52
CA ALA A 90 1.48 11.49 -7.70
C ALA A 90 2.87 12.16 -7.60
N HIS A 91 2.91 13.46 -7.27
CA HIS A 91 4.17 14.17 -7.05
C HIS A 91 4.96 13.63 -5.85
N LEU A 92 4.29 13.17 -4.79
CA LEU A 92 4.94 12.49 -3.67
C LEU A 92 5.64 11.21 -4.14
N GLY A 93 4.96 10.38 -4.94
CA GLY A 93 5.56 9.16 -5.51
C GLY A 93 6.77 9.49 -6.37
N GLU A 94 6.63 10.46 -7.27
CA GLU A 94 7.73 10.93 -8.12
C GLU A 94 8.93 11.43 -7.29
N ALA A 95 8.69 12.22 -6.25
CA ALA A 95 9.75 12.75 -5.38
C ALA A 95 10.52 11.66 -4.62
N PHE A 96 9.87 10.54 -4.29
CA PHE A 96 10.49 9.39 -3.61
C PHE A 96 10.98 8.30 -4.57
N GLY A 97 10.74 8.46 -5.88
CA GLY A 97 11.13 7.48 -6.90
C GLY A 97 10.34 6.17 -6.81
N ILE A 98 9.07 6.24 -6.42
CA ILE A 98 8.17 5.08 -6.32
C ILE A 98 6.93 5.26 -7.20
N ASP A 99 6.28 4.15 -7.56
CA ASP A 99 5.06 4.19 -8.35
C ASP A 99 3.81 4.48 -7.50
N VAL A 100 2.83 5.12 -8.12
CA VAL A 100 1.52 5.40 -7.55
C VAL A 100 0.45 4.69 -8.37
N GLU A 101 -0.29 3.80 -7.71
CA GLU A 101 -1.45 3.11 -8.29
C GLU A 101 -2.71 3.92 -8.01
N VAL A 102 -3.54 4.12 -9.03
CA VAL A 102 -4.81 4.85 -8.91
C VAL A 102 -5.92 3.83 -8.69
N HIS A 103 -6.44 3.79 -7.47
CA HIS A 103 -7.60 3.00 -7.10
C HIS A 103 -8.83 3.53 -7.83
N ALA A 104 -9.14 2.91 -8.96
CA ALA A 104 -10.37 3.17 -9.68
C ALA A 104 -11.42 2.16 -9.20
N CYS A 105 -12.40 2.62 -8.41
CA CYS A 105 -13.73 2.08 -8.62
C CYS A 105 -14.07 2.44 -10.08
N GLY A 106 -14.38 1.45 -10.93
CA GLY A 106 -14.82 1.74 -12.30
C GLY A 106 -15.91 2.83 -12.29
N PRO A 107 -16.08 3.60 -13.38
CA PRO A 107 -17.01 4.73 -13.37
C PRO A 107 -18.34 4.25 -12.82
N SER A 108 -18.79 4.87 -11.73
CA SER A 108 -20.08 4.60 -11.11
C SER A 108 -21.14 4.61 -12.22
N SER A 109 -21.57 3.42 -12.62
CA SER A 109 -22.65 3.18 -13.57
C SER A 109 -23.95 3.04 -12.82
#